data_AF-A0A9W7TY15-F1
#
_entry.id   AF-A0A9W7TY15-F1
#
_cell.length_a   1.000
_cell.length_b   1.000
_cell.length_c   1.000
_cell.angle_alpha   90.00
_cell.angle_beta   90.00
_cell.angle_gamma   90.00
#
_symmetry.space_group_name_H-M   'P 1'
#
loop_
_entity.id
_entity.type
_entity.pdbx_description
1 polymer ?
#
loop_
_entity_poly.entity_id
_entity_poly.type
_entity_poly.pdbx_seq_one_letter_code
_entity_poly.pdbx_strand_id
1 'polypeptide(L)' 'MGRIVTLRLEDDVVEALRLKASFRGRSLEQELQDMASEAARLTPEEKLAIADGICLRTPPGPQTDSVELLREDRSR' A
#
# COMPACT_ATOMS: atom_id res chain seq x y z
N MET A 1 4.27 12.23 7.91
CA MET A 1 4.16 12.86 6.58
C MET A 1 5.56 13.05 6.03
N GLY A 2 5.84 12.57 4.83
CA GLY A 2 7.12 12.78 4.13
C GLY A 2 6.90 13.64 2.88
N ARG A 3 7.88 14.47 2.51
CA ARG A 3 7.84 15.27 1.26
C ARG A 3 8.92 14.74 0.33
N ILE A 4 8.51 14.21 -0.82
CA ILE A 4 9.42 13.77 -1.88
C ILE A 4 9.53 14.93 -2.87
N VAL A 5 10.73 15.51 -3.02
CA VAL A 5 11.05 16.56 -4.01
C VAL A 5 11.97 15.94 -5.04
N THR A 6 11.44 15.02 -5.84
CA THR A 6 12.25 14.40 -6.88
C THR A 6 11.31 14.10 -8.01
N LEU A 7 11.34 14.91 -9.05
CA LEU A 7 10.84 14.60 -10.38
C LEU A 7 11.23 15.74 -11.31
N ARG A 8 12.18 15.48 -12.22
CA ARG A 8 12.31 16.24 -13.45
C ARG A 8 11.33 15.59 -14.42
N LEU A 9 10.19 16.23 -14.62
CA LEU A 9 9.18 15.84 -15.60
C LEU A 9 9.37 16.74 -16.81
N GLU A 10 9.15 16.18 -17.99
CA GLU A 10 9.02 16.99 -19.20
C GLU A 10 7.77 17.86 -19.10
N ASP A 11 7.84 19.07 -19.66
CA ASP A 11 6.78 20.08 -19.52
C ASP A 11 5.44 19.60 -20.11
N ASP A 12 5.47 18.79 -21.16
CA ASP A 12 4.30 18.18 -21.78
C ASP A 12 3.55 17.24 -20.82
N VAL A 13 4.29 16.46 -20.01
CA VAL A 13 3.74 15.59 -18.98
C VAL A 13 3.08 16.41 -17.87
N VAL A 14 3.71 17.52 -17.47
CA VAL A 14 3.16 18.42 -16.44
C VAL A 14 1.84 19.03 -16.90
N GLU A 15 1.77 19.50 -18.15
CA GLU A 15 0.56 20.09 -18.71
C GLU A 15 -0.57 19.05 -18.89
N ALA A 16 -0.25 17.83 -19.33
CA ALA A 16 -1.23 16.75 -19.41
C ALA A 16 -1.82 16.39 -18.03
N LEU A 17 -0.97 16.37 -16.99
CA LEU A 17 -1.42 16.12 -15.61
C LEU A 17 -2.27 17.26 -15.06
N ARG A 18 -1.92 18.52 -15.35
CA ARG A 18 -2.74 19.70 -15.00
C ARG A 18 -4.11 19.65 -15.65
N LEU A 19 -4.17 19.31 -16.94
CA LEU A 19 -5.43 19.16 -17.67
C LEU A 19 -6.30 18.06 -17.04
N LYS A 20 -5.70 16.91 -16.71
CA LYS A 20 -6.39 15.80 -16.06
C LYS A 20 -6.93 16.16 -14.66
N ALA A 21 -6.13 16.87 -13.86
CA ALA A 21 -6.55 17.37 -12.55
C ALA A 21 -7.70 18.39 -12.66
N SER A 22 -7.59 19.32 -13.63
CA SER A 22 -8.65 20.31 -13.92
C SER A 22 -9.96 19.63 -14.34
N PHE A 23 -9.90 18.62 -15.20
CA PHE A 23 -11.09 17.87 -15.62
C PHE A 23 -11.78 17.15 -14.45
N ARG A 24 -11.00 16.72 -13.46
CA ARG A 24 -11.49 16.08 -12.24
C ARG A 24 -11.88 17.07 -11.14
N GLY A 25 -11.71 18.38 -11.36
CA GLY A 25 -11.97 19.42 -10.37
C GLY A 25 -11.05 19.36 -9.14
N ARG A 26 -9.83 18.84 -9.30
CA ARG A 26 -8.86 18.63 -8.21
C ARG A 26 -7.59 19.44 -8.44
N SER A 27 -6.82 19.68 -7.37
CA SER A 27 -5.48 20.24 -7.52
C SER A 27 -4.52 19.21 -8.11
N LEU A 28 -3.46 19.68 -8.78
CA LEU A 28 -2.40 18.81 -9.30
C LEU A 28 -1.75 17.98 -8.18
N GLU A 29 -1.56 18.59 -7.01
CA GLU A 29 -1.00 17.90 -5.83
C GLU A 29 -1.90 16.77 -5.34
N GLN A 30 -3.21 17.00 -5.26
CA GLN A 30 -4.19 15.97 -4.86
C GLN A 30 -4.22 14.82 -5.87
N GLU A 31 -4.23 15.13 -7.17
CA GLU A 31 -4.23 14.12 -8.21
C GLU A 31 -2.94 13.28 -8.18
N LEU A 32 -1.77 13.90 -7.96
CA LEU A 32 -0.51 13.19 -7.79
C LEU A 32 -0.47 12.34 -6.52
N GLN A 33 -1.01 12.85 -5.42
CA GLN A 33 -1.09 12.12 -4.16
C GLN A 33 -1.97 10.88 -4.33
N ASP A 34 -3.11 10.99 -5.00
CA ASP A 34 -4.00 9.87 -5.29
C ASP A 34 -3.33 8.85 -6.22
N MET A 35 -2.68 9.30 -7.30
CA MET A 35 -1.94 8.41 -8.20
C MET A 35 -0.82 7.67 -7.48
N ALA A 36 -0.03 8.37 -6.66
CA ALA A 36 1.04 7.76 -5.88
C ALA A 36 0.48 6.77 -4.84
N SER A 37 -0.64 7.10 -4.21
CA SER A 37 -1.30 6.21 -3.24
C SER A 37 -1.86 4.96 -3.89
N GLU A 38 -2.44 5.09 -5.09
CA GLU A 38 -2.92 3.95 -5.87
C GLU A 38 -1.75 3.08 -6.34
N ALA A 39 -0.69 3.69 -6.89
CA ALA A 39 0.50 2.99 -7.34
C ALA A 39 1.26 2.29 -6.20
N ALA A 40 1.15 2.80 -4.97
CA ALA A 40 1.73 2.17 -3.79
C ALA A 40 0.92 0.95 -3.28
N ARG A 41 -0.31 0.73 -3.78
CA ARG A 41 -1.07 -0.45 -3.40
C ARG A 41 -0.46 -1.69 -4.05
N LEU A 42 -0.17 -2.68 -3.21
CA LEU A 42 0.29 -3.98 -3.67
C LEU A 42 -0.78 -4.65 -4.55
N THR A 43 -0.31 -5.21 -5.65
CA THR A 43 -1.09 -6.11 -6.50
C THR A 43 -1.48 -7.38 -5.73
N PRO A 44 -2.53 -8.10 -6.16
CA PRO A 44 -2.88 -9.40 -5.60
C PRO A 44 -1.70 -10.37 -5.60
N GLU A 45 -0.91 -10.39 -6.68
CA GLU A 45 0.25 -11.26 -6.85
C GLU A 45 1.36 -10.94 -5.85
N GLU A 46 1.67 -9.65 -5.64
CA GLU A 46 2.66 -9.23 -4.64
C GLU A 46 2.20 -9.54 -3.21
N LYS A 47 0.89 -9.41 -2.92
CA LYS A 47 0.33 -9.80 -1.62
C LYS A 47 0.50 -11.30 -1.37
N LEU A 48 0.24 -12.12 -2.39
CA LEU A 48 0.45 -13.56 -2.30
C LEU A 48 1.92 -13.90 -2.08
N ALA A 49 2.83 -13.26 -2.82
CA ALA A 49 4.27 -13.47 -2.63
C ALA A 49 4.73 -13.12 -1.20
N ILE A 50 4.17 -12.06 -0.60
CA ILE A 50 4.42 -11.72 0.80
C ILE A 50 3.87 -12.80 1.74
N ALA A 51 2.64 -13.26 1.52
CA ALA A 51 2.01 -14.30 2.32
C ALA A 51 2.81 -15.61 2.26
N ASP A 52 3.23 -16.03 1.08
CA ASP A 52 4.09 -17.21 0.89
C ASP A 52 5.42 -17.07 1.64
N GLY A 53 6.04 -15.89 1.57
CA GLY A 53 7.25 -15.59 2.35
C GLY A 53 7.04 -15.64 3.87
N ILE A 54 5.84 -15.35 4.37
CA ILE A 54 5.49 -15.51 5.79
C ILE A 54 5.28 -16.98 6.14
N CYS A 55 4.56 -17.72 5.29
CA CYS A 55 4.33 -19.16 5.46
C CYS A 55 5.66 -19.93 5.52
N LEU A 56 6.60 -19.62 4.64
CA LEU A 56 7.93 -20.25 4.62
C LEU A 56 8.76 -20.00 5.88
N ARG A 57 8.53 -18.86 6.56
CA ARG A 57 9.20 -18.50 7.81
C ARG A 57 8.49 -19.05 9.05
N THR A 58 7.30 -19.61 8.89
CA THR A 58 6.51 -20.17 9.99
C THR A 58 6.87 -21.65 10.14
N PRO A 59 7.31 -22.11 11.33
CA PRO A 59 7.61 -23.52 11.55
C PRO A 59 6.42 -24.42 11.22
N PRO A 60 6.63 -25.55 10.53
CA PRO A 60 5.56 -26.49 10.25
C PRO A 60 5.07 -27.14 11.55
N GLY A 61 3.75 -27.25 11.72
CA GLY A 61 3.13 -27.87 12.90
C GLY A 61 1.66 -27.49 13.06
N PRO A 62 0.95 -28.15 13.99
CA PRO A 62 -0.42 -27.75 14.32
C PRO A 62 -0.43 -26.30 14.81
N GLN A 63 -1.26 -25.46 14.18
CA GLN A 63 -1.51 -24.12 14.67
C GLN A 63 -2.48 -24.21 15.85
N THR A 64 -2.10 -23.61 16.98
CA THR A 64 -3.01 -23.46 18.13
C THR A 64 -4.02 -22.36 17.84
N ASP A 65 -5.28 -22.57 18.21
CA ASP A 65 -6.30 -21.53 18.08
C ASP A 65 -5.94 -20.32 18.94
N SER A 66 -5.81 -19.16 18.30
CA SER A 66 -5.57 -17.89 18.96
C SER A 66 -6.63 -17.56 20.04
N VAL A 67 -7.87 -18.03 19.89
CA VAL A 67 -8.94 -17.83 20.88
C VAL A 67 -8.64 -18.59 22.17
N GLU A 68 -8.04 -19.77 22.07
CA GLU A 68 -7.65 -20.59 23.22
C GLU A 68 -6.53 -19.90 24.01
N LEU A 69 -5.50 -19.42 23.32
CA LEU A 69 -4.39 -18.66 23.92
C LEU A 69 -4.87 -17.40 24.66
N LEU A 70 -5.82 -16.67 24.07
CA LEU A 70 -6.40 -15.48 24.70
C LEU A 70 -7.25 -15.79 25.93
N ARG A 71 -7.88 -16.98 25.99
CA ARG A 71 -8.63 -17.42 27.18
C ARG A 71 -7.68 -17.82 28.31
N GLU A 72 -6.59 -18.51 28.00
CA GLU A 72 -5.56 -18.86 28.99
C GLU A 72 -4.95 -17.60 29.63
N ASP A 73 -4.58 -16.61 28.82
CA ASP A 73 -3.97 -15.36 29.31
C ASP A 73 -4.91 -14.54 30.21
N ARG A 74 -6.22 -14.50 29.89
CA ARG A 74 -7.24 -13.83 30.74
C ARG A 74 -7.52 -14.52 32.06
N SER A 75 -7.12 -15.78 32.19
CA SER A 75 -7.37 -16.61 33.37
C SER A 75 -6.18 -16.63 34.34
N ARG A 76 -5.09 -15.91 34.00
CA ARG A 76 -3.91 -15.66 34.84
C ARG A 76 -4.07 -14.39 35.67
#